data_AF-A0A383CXG6-F1
#
_entry.id   AF-A0A383CXG6-F1
#
_cell.length_a   1.000
_cell.length_b   1.000
_cell.length_c   1.000
_cell.angle_alpha   90.00
_cell.angle_beta   90.00
_cell.angle_gamma   90.00
#
_symmetry.space_group_name_H-M   'P 1'
#
loop_
_entity.id
_entity.type
_entity.pdbx_description
1 polymer ?
#
loop_
_entity_poly.entity_id
_entity_poly.type
_entity_poly.pdbx_seq_one_letter_code
_entity_poly.pdbx_strand_id
1 'polypeptide(L)'
;QISPLLNTKIESELLLIDLGLGKNRMGGSCLAQVFNQVGKLTPDLEDPKLFANFFSVINKLNKEGLIEAYHDRSDGGAITTLLEMAFASHCGLDIESSEPLSELFNEELGCVIQVSKTKKPEVLNALENAKLKDCVHHIANINQSDNISIYQQGKLVFNEKRVNLHNCWSSTSFEISKLRDNPICAESENQQLLIPSKGLIVSPKFDIDESISAPYINVGKKPKIAILREQGINGHVE
;
A
#
# COMPACT_ATOMS: atom_id res chain seq x y z
N GLN A 1 9.33 3.89 8.35
CA GLN A 1 8.49 4.30 7.21
C GLN A 1 7.47 3.21 7.02
N ILE A 2 6.18 3.53 7.05
CA ILE A 2 5.12 2.56 6.78
C ILE A 2 4.86 2.54 5.27
N SER A 3 4.44 1.39 4.74
CA SER A 3 4.22 1.19 3.31
C SER A 3 2.89 0.47 3.05
N PRO A 4 2.47 0.31 1.79
CA PRO A 4 1.31 -0.51 1.43
C PRO A 4 1.48 -2.01 1.70
N LEU A 5 2.66 -2.48 2.15
CA LEU A 5 2.94 -3.88 2.43
C LEU A 5 2.19 -4.39 3.67
N LEU A 6 1.12 -5.13 3.44
CA LEU A 6 0.32 -5.83 4.43
C LEU A 6 1.11 -6.95 5.12
N ASN A 7 0.97 -7.01 6.44
CA ASN A 7 1.48 -8.09 7.27
C ASN A 7 0.49 -9.27 7.29
N THR A 8 0.77 -10.31 6.51
CA THR A 8 -0.06 -11.51 6.38
C THR A 8 0.13 -12.53 7.51
N LYS A 9 1.02 -12.26 8.48
CA LYS A 9 1.39 -13.18 9.56
C LYS A 9 0.65 -12.93 10.87
N ILE A 10 -0.23 -11.94 10.90
CA ILE A 10 -0.95 -11.52 12.11
C ILE A 10 -2.46 -11.50 11.86
N GLU A 11 -3.22 -11.69 12.93
CA GLU A 11 -4.65 -11.36 12.89
C GLU A 11 -4.81 -9.84 12.87
N SER A 12 -5.40 -9.35 11.79
CA SER A 12 -5.54 -7.93 11.52
C SER A 12 -6.80 -7.64 10.71
N GLU A 13 -7.13 -6.36 10.63
CA GLU A 13 -8.22 -5.83 9.83
C GLU A 13 -7.74 -4.60 9.06
N LEU A 14 -8.40 -4.30 7.94
CA LEU A 14 -8.18 -3.07 7.18
C LEU A 14 -9.28 -2.07 7.52
N LEU A 15 -8.87 -0.87 7.91
CA LEU A 15 -9.76 0.24 8.23
C LEU A 15 -9.57 1.35 7.20
N LEU A 16 -10.66 1.77 6.57
CA LEU A 16 -10.74 3.01 5.80
C LEU A 16 -10.91 4.19 6.77
N ILE A 17 -10.13 5.24 6.56
CA ILE A 17 -10.37 6.56 7.14
C ILE A 17 -10.88 7.46 6.02
N ASP A 18 -12.19 7.68 5.99
CA ASP A 18 -12.88 8.48 4.99
C ASP A 18 -12.96 9.95 5.41
N LEU A 19 -12.12 10.80 4.81
CA LEU A 19 -12.17 12.24 5.02
C LEU A 19 -13.17 12.94 4.08
N GLY A 20 -13.83 12.20 3.19
CA GLY A 20 -14.95 12.66 2.37
C GLY A 20 -16.27 12.71 3.11
N LEU A 21 -16.32 12.22 4.36
CA LEU A 21 -17.50 12.24 5.23
C LEU A 21 -18.74 11.58 4.58
N GLY A 22 -18.54 10.48 3.85
CA GLY A 22 -19.59 9.74 3.15
C GLY A 22 -20.18 10.44 1.93
N LYS A 23 -19.58 11.54 1.45
CA LYS A 23 -20.07 12.25 0.25
C LYS A 23 -19.91 11.47 -1.04
N ASN A 24 -18.91 10.57 -1.09
CA ASN A 24 -18.67 9.64 -2.19
C ASN A 24 -18.74 10.30 -3.59
N ARG A 25 -18.10 11.46 -3.75
CA ARG A 25 -18.19 12.25 -5.00
C ARG A 25 -17.38 11.61 -6.12
N MET A 26 -18.01 11.47 -7.28
CA MET A 26 -17.48 10.76 -8.46
C MET A 26 -17.07 11.67 -9.61
N GLY A 27 -17.28 12.98 -9.49
CA GLY A 27 -16.87 13.95 -10.51
C GLY A 27 -15.35 14.00 -10.63
N GLY A 28 -14.84 13.96 -11.85
CA GLY A 28 -13.41 13.97 -12.16
C GLY A 28 -12.69 12.64 -11.91
N SER A 29 -13.38 11.61 -11.41
CA SER A 29 -12.75 10.34 -11.06
C SER A 29 -12.22 9.55 -12.27
N CYS A 30 -11.24 8.69 -12.03
CA CYS A 30 -10.79 7.69 -13.01
C CYS A 30 -11.95 6.81 -13.50
N LEU A 31 -12.90 6.45 -12.64
CA LEU A 31 -14.09 5.70 -13.08
C LEU A 31 -14.91 6.51 -14.09
N ALA A 32 -15.18 7.78 -13.82
CA ALA A 32 -15.88 8.64 -14.79
C ALA A 32 -15.10 8.73 -16.10
N GLN A 33 -13.77 8.92 -16.01
CA GLN A 33 -12.89 9.05 -17.16
C GLN A 33 -12.93 7.83 -18.09
N VAL A 34 -12.82 6.60 -17.56
CA VAL A 34 -12.84 5.37 -18.39
C VAL A 34 -14.20 5.09 -19.03
N PHE A 35 -15.27 5.74 -18.54
CA PHE A 35 -16.61 5.72 -19.15
C PHE A 35 -16.89 6.95 -20.03
N ASN A 36 -15.86 7.73 -20.41
CA ASN A 36 -15.99 8.97 -21.19
C ASN A 36 -16.96 9.98 -20.55
N GLN A 37 -16.98 10.04 -19.23
CA GLN A 37 -17.77 10.96 -18.44
C GLN A 37 -16.86 11.86 -17.59
N VAL A 38 -17.39 13.00 -17.17
CA VAL A 38 -16.74 13.90 -16.20
C VAL A 38 -17.44 13.81 -14.83
N GLY A 39 -18.71 13.41 -14.77
CA GLY A 39 -19.50 13.44 -13.54
C GLY A 39 -19.98 14.85 -13.17
N LYS A 40 -20.34 15.07 -11.90
CA LYS A 40 -20.97 16.33 -11.44
C LYS A 40 -20.23 17.00 -10.28
N LEU A 41 -20.16 16.33 -9.14
CA LEU A 41 -19.55 16.85 -7.92
C LEU A 41 -18.20 16.18 -7.75
N THR A 42 -17.15 16.96 -7.55
CA THR A 42 -15.78 16.48 -7.36
C THR A 42 -15.44 16.35 -5.86
N PRO A 43 -14.57 15.40 -5.49
CA PRO A 43 -13.91 15.41 -4.19
C PRO A 43 -13.32 16.78 -3.81
N ASP A 44 -13.29 17.08 -2.53
CA ASP A 44 -12.73 18.31 -1.96
C ASP A 44 -12.34 18.10 -0.49
N LEU A 45 -11.51 18.98 0.06
CA LEU A 45 -11.16 18.99 1.48
C LEU A 45 -12.35 19.47 2.32
N GLU A 46 -13.03 18.52 2.96
CA GLU A 46 -14.25 18.79 3.72
C GLU A 46 -14.06 19.59 5.00
N ASP A 47 -13.08 19.18 5.81
CA ASP A 47 -12.74 19.85 7.06
C ASP A 47 -11.22 19.94 7.21
N PRO A 48 -10.61 21.12 7.00
CA PRO A 48 -9.18 21.32 7.16
C PRO A 48 -8.65 21.00 8.57
N LYS A 49 -9.46 21.20 9.60
CA LYS A 49 -9.08 20.89 10.99
C LYS A 49 -9.10 19.38 11.22
N LEU A 50 -10.10 18.69 10.68
CA LEU A 50 -10.16 17.23 10.70
C LEU A 50 -8.97 16.61 9.95
N PHE A 51 -8.60 17.17 8.80
CA PHE A 51 -7.41 16.74 8.05
C PHE A 51 -6.10 16.96 8.84
N ALA A 52 -5.95 18.09 9.53
CA ALA A 52 -4.79 18.33 10.39
C ALA A 52 -4.71 17.33 11.56
N ASN A 53 -5.86 16.98 12.15
CA ASN A 53 -5.96 15.95 13.18
C ASN A 53 -5.60 14.56 12.62
N PHE A 54 -6.12 14.21 11.45
CA PHE A 54 -5.79 12.99 10.71
C PHE A 54 -4.30 12.85 10.49
N PHE A 55 -3.66 13.88 9.94
CA PHE A 55 -2.22 13.86 9.70
C PHE A 55 -1.44 13.66 11.00
N SER A 56 -1.83 14.36 12.06
CA SER A 56 -1.15 14.27 13.36
C SER A 56 -1.29 12.89 14.00
N VAL A 57 -2.49 12.30 13.99
CA VAL A 57 -2.74 11.01 14.63
C VAL A 57 -2.15 9.85 13.84
N ILE A 58 -2.20 9.87 12.50
CA ILE A 58 -1.55 8.82 11.68
C ILE A 58 -0.04 8.82 11.90
N ASN A 59 0.60 9.99 11.95
CA ASN A 59 2.02 10.08 12.26
C ASN A 59 2.35 9.57 13.67
N LYS A 60 1.48 9.84 14.65
CA LYS A 60 1.62 9.30 16.02
C LYS A 60 1.53 7.77 16.02
N LEU A 61 0.47 7.21 15.44
CA LEU A 61 0.26 5.76 15.36
C LEU A 61 1.42 5.04 14.66
N ASN A 62 1.96 5.62 13.58
CA ASN A 62 3.13 5.10 12.87
C ASN A 62 4.38 5.09 13.76
N LYS A 63 4.67 6.21 14.45
CA LYS A 63 5.83 6.31 15.36
C LYS A 63 5.74 5.34 16.54
N GLU A 64 4.53 5.07 17.02
CA GLU A 64 4.26 4.13 18.11
C GLU A 64 4.19 2.66 17.63
N GLY A 65 4.30 2.41 16.32
CA GLY A 65 4.23 1.06 15.74
C GLY A 65 2.86 0.41 15.89
N LEU A 66 1.79 1.22 15.93
CA LEU A 66 0.42 0.76 16.16
C LEU A 66 -0.32 0.36 14.88
N ILE A 67 0.18 0.80 13.73
CA ILE A 67 -0.30 0.44 12.39
C ILE A 67 0.76 -0.38 11.65
N GLU A 68 0.33 -1.36 10.87
CA GLU A 68 1.20 -2.37 10.24
C GLU A 68 1.45 -2.05 8.76
N ALA A 69 0.44 -1.49 8.09
CA ALA A 69 0.51 -0.98 6.72
C ALA A 69 -0.35 0.28 6.57
N TYR A 70 -0.05 1.09 5.55
CA TYR A 70 -0.76 2.31 5.21
C TYR A 70 -0.70 2.51 3.70
N HIS A 71 -1.82 2.87 3.10
CA HIS A 71 -1.87 3.39 1.73
C HIS A 71 -2.98 4.42 1.59
N ASP A 72 -2.72 5.55 0.93
CA ASP A 72 -3.71 6.62 0.76
C ASP A 72 -4.73 6.30 -0.33
N ARG A 73 -5.88 6.97 -0.26
CA ARG A 73 -6.90 6.95 -1.30
C ARG A 73 -6.67 8.12 -2.25
N SER A 74 -6.53 7.81 -3.53
CA SER A 74 -6.30 8.77 -4.61
C SER A 74 -6.96 8.26 -5.91
N ASP A 75 -6.25 8.22 -7.03
CA ASP A 75 -6.76 7.84 -8.34
C ASP A 75 -7.35 6.43 -8.34
N GLY A 76 -8.60 6.30 -8.79
CA GLY A 76 -9.36 5.06 -8.78
C GLY A 76 -9.97 4.67 -7.42
N GLY A 77 -9.74 5.46 -6.37
CA GLY A 77 -10.41 5.33 -5.08
C GLY A 77 -9.90 4.20 -4.19
N ALA A 78 -10.69 3.87 -3.17
CA ALA A 78 -10.33 2.86 -2.17
C ALA A 78 -10.09 1.47 -2.77
N ILE A 79 -10.75 1.12 -3.90
CA ILE A 79 -10.49 -0.15 -4.57
C ILE A 79 -9.05 -0.22 -5.08
N THR A 80 -8.54 0.83 -5.73
CA THR A 80 -7.13 0.86 -6.19
C THR A 80 -6.19 0.78 -5.01
N THR A 81 -6.44 1.54 -3.93
CA THR A 81 -5.67 1.46 -2.68
C THR A 81 -5.58 0.02 -2.16
N LEU A 82 -6.71 -0.68 -2.05
CA LEU A 82 -6.76 -2.06 -1.57
C LEU A 82 -6.05 -3.03 -2.54
N LEU A 83 -6.23 -2.86 -3.84
CA LEU A 83 -5.56 -3.67 -4.86
C LEU A 83 -4.04 -3.51 -4.80
N GLU A 84 -3.53 -2.29 -4.71
CA GLU A 84 -2.09 -2.03 -4.63
C GLU A 84 -1.48 -2.57 -3.32
N MET A 85 -2.19 -2.46 -2.20
CA MET A 85 -1.80 -3.13 -0.95
C MET A 85 -1.76 -4.66 -1.11
N ALA A 86 -2.76 -5.25 -1.77
CA ALA A 86 -2.79 -6.68 -2.08
C ALA A 86 -1.65 -7.11 -3.02
N PHE A 87 -1.32 -6.28 -4.02
CA PHE A 87 -0.22 -6.53 -4.97
C PHE A 87 1.14 -6.50 -4.28
N ALA A 88 1.40 -5.46 -3.48
CA ALA A 88 2.63 -5.34 -2.69
C ALA A 88 2.86 -6.56 -1.79
N SER A 89 1.77 -7.14 -1.28
CA SER A 89 1.79 -8.16 -0.22
C SER A 89 1.55 -9.59 -0.71
N HIS A 90 1.22 -9.76 -1.99
CA HIS A 90 0.86 -11.05 -2.58
C HIS A 90 -0.22 -11.81 -1.77
N CYS A 91 -1.32 -11.12 -1.43
CA CYS A 91 -2.43 -11.71 -0.68
C CYS A 91 -3.80 -11.34 -1.24
N GLY A 92 -4.80 -12.19 -0.98
CA GLY A 92 -6.20 -11.89 -1.31
C GLY A 92 -6.88 -11.04 -0.24
N LEU A 93 -7.97 -10.38 -0.61
CA LEU A 93 -8.78 -9.53 0.25
C LEU A 93 -10.26 -9.88 0.13
N ASP A 94 -10.97 -9.91 1.26
CA ASP A 94 -12.42 -9.87 1.32
C ASP A 94 -12.84 -8.44 1.68
N ILE A 95 -13.44 -7.74 0.72
CA ILE A 95 -13.83 -6.32 0.78
C ILE A 95 -15.34 -6.24 1.01
N GLU A 96 -15.77 -5.44 1.97
CA GLU A 96 -17.18 -5.21 2.30
C GLU A 96 -17.60 -3.80 1.89
N SER A 97 -18.71 -3.67 1.18
CA SER A 97 -19.28 -2.37 0.80
C SER A 97 -20.79 -2.46 0.62
N SER A 98 -21.53 -1.44 1.07
CA SER A 98 -22.98 -1.39 0.85
C SER A 98 -23.33 -0.91 -0.55
N GLU A 99 -22.53 0.00 -1.11
CA GLU A 99 -22.68 0.59 -2.43
C GLU A 99 -21.33 0.59 -3.19
N PRO A 100 -20.88 -0.58 -3.70
CA PRO A 100 -19.50 -0.78 -4.20
C PRO A 100 -19.02 0.26 -5.20
N LEU A 101 -19.89 0.72 -6.10
CA LEU A 101 -19.52 1.72 -7.10
C LEU A 101 -19.20 3.08 -6.45
N SER A 102 -20.04 3.55 -5.53
CA SER A 102 -19.84 4.87 -4.93
C SER A 102 -18.84 4.85 -3.78
N GLU A 103 -18.83 3.81 -2.96
CA GLU A 103 -17.97 3.72 -1.77
C GLU A 103 -16.52 3.37 -2.13
N LEU A 104 -16.29 2.57 -3.17
CA LEU A 104 -14.95 2.08 -3.50
C LEU A 104 -14.23 2.90 -4.58
N PHE A 105 -14.95 3.58 -5.49
CA PHE A 105 -14.33 4.30 -6.61
C PHE A 105 -14.32 5.83 -6.44
N ASN A 106 -14.90 6.38 -5.37
CA ASN A 106 -14.74 7.81 -5.10
C ASN A 106 -13.29 8.11 -4.71
N GLU A 107 -12.84 9.31 -5.10
CA GLU A 107 -11.46 9.76 -4.90
C GLU A 107 -11.40 10.85 -3.83
N GLU A 108 -12.26 10.72 -2.81
CA GLU A 108 -12.23 11.57 -1.63
C GLU A 108 -10.91 11.37 -0.87
N LEU A 109 -10.48 12.37 -0.09
CA LEU A 109 -9.28 12.22 0.74
C LEU A 109 -9.46 11.10 1.77
N GLY A 110 -8.39 10.39 2.08
CA GLY A 110 -8.43 9.31 3.07
C GLY A 110 -7.29 8.32 2.91
N CYS A 111 -7.34 7.24 3.68
CA CYS A 111 -6.39 6.15 3.58
C CYS A 111 -6.97 4.83 4.08
N VAL A 112 -6.33 3.73 3.71
CA VAL A 112 -6.51 2.43 4.34
C VAL A 112 -5.32 2.13 5.24
N ILE A 113 -5.60 1.75 6.49
CA ILE A 113 -4.58 1.27 7.44
C ILE A 113 -4.84 -0.18 7.81
N GLN A 114 -3.75 -0.94 7.99
CA GLN A 114 -3.82 -2.26 8.59
C GLN A 114 -3.55 -2.17 10.09
N VAL A 115 -4.43 -2.76 10.89
CA VAL A 115 -4.32 -2.75 12.35
C VAL A 115 -4.42 -4.17 12.88
N SER A 116 -3.51 -4.56 13.78
CA SER A 116 -3.63 -5.86 14.46
C SER A 116 -4.87 -5.88 15.36
N LYS A 117 -5.53 -7.04 15.50
CA LYS A 117 -6.71 -7.15 16.39
C LYS A 117 -6.38 -6.77 17.83
N THR A 118 -5.16 -7.04 18.29
CA THR A 118 -4.68 -6.73 19.64
C THR A 118 -4.50 -5.22 19.89
N LYS A 119 -4.07 -4.46 18.89
CA LYS A 119 -3.83 -3.01 18.98
C LYS A 119 -5.05 -2.17 18.56
N LYS A 120 -6.06 -2.79 17.93
CA LYS A 120 -7.27 -2.12 17.43
C LYS A 120 -7.95 -1.20 18.46
N PRO A 121 -8.17 -1.59 19.73
CA PRO A 121 -8.79 -0.69 20.71
C PRO A 121 -7.98 0.60 20.94
N GLU A 122 -6.65 0.49 20.98
CA GLU A 122 -5.75 1.64 21.16
C GLU A 122 -5.79 2.57 19.95
N VAL A 123 -5.76 2.00 18.74
CA VAL A 123 -5.88 2.76 17.48
C VAL A 123 -7.22 3.50 17.40
N LEU A 124 -8.34 2.82 17.68
CA LEU A 124 -9.66 3.43 17.66
C LEU A 124 -9.79 4.56 18.70
N ASN A 125 -9.25 4.36 19.91
CA ASN A 125 -9.24 5.41 20.93
C ASN A 125 -8.41 6.63 20.49
N ALA A 126 -7.26 6.43 19.85
CA ALA A 126 -6.45 7.52 19.33
C ALA A 126 -7.18 8.31 18.22
N LEU A 127 -7.85 7.61 17.30
CA LEU A 127 -8.66 8.21 16.23
C LEU A 127 -9.87 8.96 16.79
N GLU A 128 -10.55 8.43 17.80
CA GLU A 128 -11.67 9.10 18.48
C GLU A 128 -11.21 10.37 19.21
N ASN A 129 -10.07 10.32 19.91
CA ASN A 129 -9.48 11.50 20.55
C ASN A 129 -9.10 12.59 19.53
N ALA A 130 -8.73 12.18 18.32
CA ALA A 130 -8.46 13.06 17.18
C ALA A 130 -9.73 13.51 16.43
N LYS A 131 -10.93 13.17 16.91
CA LYS A 131 -12.24 13.50 16.32
C LYS A 131 -12.52 12.84 14.97
N LEU A 132 -11.91 11.69 14.69
CA LEU A 132 -12.07 10.93 13.44
C LEU A 132 -12.99 9.72 13.56
N LYS A 133 -13.67 9.54 14.71
CA LYS A 133 -14.48 8.35 14.98
C LYS A 133 -15.45 8.01 13.85
N ASP A 134 -16.14 9.02 13.33
CA ASP A 134 -17.18 8.87 12.30
C ASP A 134 -16.60 8.68 10.89
N CYS A 135 -15.29 8.87 10.71
CA CYS A 135 -14.56 8.63 9.46
C CYS A 135 -14.02 7.20 9.36
N VAL A 136 -14.03 6.43 10.45
CA VAL A 136 -13.35 5.14 10.51
C VAL A 136 -14.34 4.01 10.20
N HIS A 137 -14.06 3.27 9.14
CA HIS A 137 -14.88 2.15 8.68
C HIS A 137 -14.01 0.91 8.52
N HIS A 138 -14.49 -0.24 8.97
CA HIS A 138 -13.93 -1.52 8.50
C HIS A 138 -14.22 -1.64 7.00
N ILE A 139 -13.20 -1.97 6.20
CA ILE A 139 -13.36 -2.08 4.74
C ILE A 139 -12.99 -3.46 4.21
N ALA A 140 -12.03 -4.15 4.81
CA ALA A 140 -11.58 -5.44 4.30
C ALA A 140 -10.84 -6.30 5.33
N ASN A 141 -10.77 -7.59 5.05
CA ASN A 141 -9.91 -8.56 5.72
C ASN A 141 -8.98 -9.24 4.72
N ILE A 142 -7.78 -9.65 5.16
CA ILE A 142 -6.89 -10.50 4.36
C ILE A 142 -7.46 -11.91 4.34
N ASN A 143 -7.61 -12.50 3.15
CA ASN A 143 -8.10 -13.86 2.96
C ASN A 143 -6.97 -14.83 2.57
N GLN A 144 -7.27 -16.13 2.57
CA GLN A 144 -6.30 -17.20 2.25
C GLN A 144 -6.41 -17.72 0.81
N SER A 145 -7.23 -17.10 -0.04
CA SER A 145 -7.60 -17.62 -1.36
C SER A 145 -6.82 -17.00 -2.53
N ASP A 146 -6.02 -15.95 -2.27
CA ASP A 146 -5.39 -15.07 -3.28
C ASP A 146 -6.41 -14.46 -4.27
N ASN A 147 -7.67 -14.35 -3.85
CA ASN A 147 -8.71 -13.67 -4.60
C ASN A 147 -9.00 -12.30 -3.99
N ILE A 148 -9.42 -11.38 -4.85
CA ILE A 148 -10.08 -10.15 -4.46
C ILE A 148 -11.59 -10.40 -4.56
N SER A 149 -12.24 -10.48 -3.41
CA SER A 149 -13.67 -10.73 -3.26
C SER A 149 -14.34 -9.45 -2.78
N ILE A 150 -15.38 -8.98 -3.48
CA ILE A 150 -16.19 -7.85 -3.03
C ILE A 150 -17.58 -8.36 -2.66
N TYR A 151 -18.00 -8.06 -1.44
CA TYR A 151 -19.29 -8.41 -0.87
C TYR A 151 -20.16 -7.16 -0.73
N GLN A 152 -21.41 -7.28 -1.19
CA GLN A 152 -22.45 -6.29 -0.98
C GLN A 152 -23.53 -6.88 -0.08
N GLN A 153 -23.65 -6.35 1.14
CA GLN A 153 -24.59 -6.85 2.16
C GLN A 153 -24.45 -8.37 2.38
N GLY A 154 -23.20 -8.88 2.42
CA GLY A 154 -22.88 -10.29 2.57
C GLY A 154 -23.03 -11.14 1.29
N LYS A 155 -23.47 -10.56 0.16
CA LYS A 155 -23.54 -11.26 -1.13
C LYS A 155 -22.29 -10.97 -1.96
N LEU A 156 -21.62 -12.03 -2.43
CA LEU A 156 -20.48 -11.89 -3.35
C LEU A 156 -20.94 -11.28 -4.70
N VAL A 157 -20.40 -10.12 -5.06
CA VAL A 157 -20.72 -9.40 -6.31
C VAL A 157 -19.55 -9.34 -7.29
N PHE A 158 -18.31 -9.49 -6.81
CA PHE A 158 -17.12 -9.58 -7.63
C PHE A 158 -16.12 -10.55 -6.99
N ASN A 159 -15.46 -11.36 -7.81
CA ASN A 159 -14.45 -12.32 -7.36
C ASN A 159 -13.48 -12.62 -8.50
N GLU A 160 -12.22 -12.22 -8.34
CA GLU A 160 -11.17 -12.45 -9.33
C GLU A 160 -9.85 -12.77 -8.62
N LYS A 161 -8.99 -13.55 -9.28
CA LYS A 161 -7.63 -13.81 -8.80
C LYS A 161 -6.84 -12.51 -8.75
N ARG A 162 -6.19 -12.23 -7.61
CA ARG A 162 -5.33 -11.05 -7.43
C ARG A 162 -4.30 -10.93 -8.54
N VAL A 163 -3.69 -12.05 -8.96
CA VAL A 163 -2.69 -12.07 -10.03
C VAL A 163 -3.23 -11.59 -11.39
N ASN A 164 -4.49 -11.89 -11.73
CA ASN A 164 -5.10 -11.43 -12.98
C ASN A 164 -5.28 -9.91 -12.96
N LEU A 165 -5.70 -9.36 -11.81
CA LEU A 165 -5.82 -7.93 -11.59
C LEU A 165 -4.46 -7.24 -11.61
N HIS A 166 -3.43 -7.84 -11.00
CA HIS A 166 -2.06 -7.30 -11.00
C HIS A 166 -1.46 -7.26 -12.41
N ASN A 167 -1.70 -8.29 -13.22
CA ASN A 167 -1.31 -8.31 -14.63
C ASN A 167 -2.05 -7.24 -15.45
N CYS A 168 -3.35 -7.02 -15.19
CA CYS A 168 -4.11 -5.94 -15.81
C CYS A 168 -3.53 -4.56 -15.44
N TRP A 169 -3.27 -4.32 -14.15
CA TRP A 169 -2.68 -3.08 -13.63
C TRP A 169 -1.29 -2.80 -14.24
N SER A 170 -0.47 -3.84 -14.42
CA SER A 170 0.89 -3.72 -14.96
C SER A 170 0.95 -3.52 -16.48
N SER A 171 -0.17 -3.72 -17.19
CA SER A 171 -0.21 -3.76 -18.67
C SER A 171 0.32 -2.49 -19.34
N THR A 172 0.01 -1.31 -18.80
CA THR A 172 0.49 -0.04 -19.37
C THR A 172 2.01 0.08 -19.28
N SER A 173 2.60 -0.25 -18.12
CA SER A 173 4.05 -0.27 -17.94
C SER A 173 4.72 -1.30 -18.84
N PHE A 174 4.10 -2.48 -18.99
CA PHE A 174 4.57 -3.52 -19.90
C PHE A 174 4.63 -3.03 -21.36
N GLU A 175 3.54 -2.45 -21.88
CA GLU A 175 3.50 -1.97 -23.27
C GLU A 175 4.48 -0.82 -23.50
N ILE A 176 4.61 0.11 -22.54
CA ILE A 176 5.61 1.19 -22.62
C ILE A 176 7.04 0.63 -22.64
N SER A 177 7.37 -0.29 -21.72
CA SER A 177 8.71 -0.91 -21.66
C SER A 177 8.99 -1.73 -22.92
N LYS A 178 8.00 -2.44 -23.46
CA LYS A 178 8.15 -3.20 -24.71
C LYS A 178 8.45 -2.31 -25.92
N LEU A 179 7.84 -1.12 -25.98
CA LEU A 179 8.08 -0.14 -27.04
C LEU A 179 9.41 0.60 -26.89
N ARG A 180 9.85 0.85 -25.65
CA ARG A 180 11.04 1.65 -25.33
C ARG A 180 12.33 0.82 -25.25
N ASP A 181 12.26 -0.36 -24.65
CA ASP A 181 13.40 -1.16 -24.23
C ASP A 181 13.56 -2.43 -25.10
N ASN A 182 14.28 -3.45 -24.59
CA ASN A 182 14.31 -4.75 -25.24
C ASN A 182 12.97 -5.48 -25.00
N PRO A 183 12.18 -5.76 -26.04
CA PRO A 183 10.87 -6.38 -25.88
C PRO A 183 10.93 -7.76 -25.23
N ILE A 184 12.02 -8.52 -25.42
CA ILE A 184 12.21 -9.84 -24.78
C ILE A 184 12.35 -9.68 -23.27
N CYS A 185 13.04 -8.64 -22.81
CA CYS A 185 13.17 -8.35 -21.38
C CYS A 185 11.84 -7.94 -20.76
N ALA A 186 11.09 -7.05 -21.43
CA ALA A 186 9.76 -6.62 -20.98
C ALA A 186 8.78 -7.80 -20.92
N GLU A 187 8.79 -8.69 -21.92
CA GLU A 187 7.97 -9.91 -21.92
C GLU A 187 8.37 -10.87 -20.80
N SER A 188 9.67 -11.07 -20.58
CA SER A 188 10.17 -11.88 -19.47
C SER A 188 9.72 -11.33 -18.12
N GLU A 189 9.79 -10.01 -17.90
CA GLU A 189 9.33 -9.36 -16.67
C GLU A 189 7.83 -9.56 -16.44
N ASN A 190 7.00 -9.27 -17.45
CA ASN A 190 5.54 -9.40 -17.32
C ASN A 190 5.11 -10.85 -17.05
N GLN A 191 5.77 -11.84 -17.67
CA GLN A 191 5.48 -13.26 -17.44
C GLN A 191 5.77 -13.71 -15.99
N GLN A 192 6.74 -13.09 -15.31
CA GLN A 192 7.06 -13.44 -13.91
C GLN A 192 5.92 -13.09 -12.94
N LEU A 193 5.06 -12.11 -13.26
CA LEU A 193 3.91 -11.75 -12.43
C LEU A 193 2.94 -12.93 -12.23
N LEU A 194 2.86 -13.83 -13.21
CA LEU A 194 1.97 -15.00 -13.19
C LEU A 194 2.56 -16.20 -12.44
N ILE A 195 3.84 -16.14 -12.06
CA ILE A 195 4.55 -17.24 -11.41
C ILE A 195 4.49 -17.03 -9.89
N PRO A 196 3.99 -18.01 -9.11
CA PRO A 196 4.01 -17.91 -7.65
C PRO A 196 5.43 -17.70 -7.12
N SER A 197 5.62 -16.63 -6.34
CA SER A 197 6.91 -16.26 -5.77
C SER A 197 6.78 -16.00 -4.27
N LYS A 198 7.84 -16.32 -3.51
CA LYS A 198 7.98 -15.94 -2.10
C LYS A 198 8.63 -14.56 -1.93
N GLY A 199 8.84 -13.84 -3.04
CA GLY A 199 9.57 -12.58 -3.08
C GLY A 199 11.07 -12.78 -2.86
N LEU A 200 11.74 -11.72 -2.42
CA LEU A 200 13.16 -11.73 -2.08
C LEU A 200 13.38 -12.49 -0.76
N ILE A 201 14.28 -13.47 -0.78
CA ILE A 201 14.64 -14.27 0.40
C ILE A 201 16.10 -14.00 0.75
N VAL A 202 16.34 -13.60 2.01
CA VAL A 202 17.68 -13.43 2.57
C VAL A 202 17.98 -14.64 3.47
N SER A 203 19.07 -15.38 3.16
CA SER A 203 19.47 -16.60 3.89
C SER A 203 21.00 -16.61 4.11
N PRO A 204 21.51 -15.85 5.09
CA PRO A 204 22.94 -15.79 5.35
C PRO A 204 23.41 -17.10 5.99
N LYS A 205 24.65 -17.50 5.67
CA LYS A 205 25.31 -18.67 6.27
C LYS A 205 26.20 -18.30 7.47
N PHE A 206 26.09 -17.06 7.94
CA PHE A 206 26.83 -16.49 9.05
C PHE A 206 25.91 -15.54 9.83
N ASP A 207 26.33 -15.17 11.03
CA ASP A 207 25.61 -14.19 11.84
C ASP A 207 25.92 -12.77 11.32
N ILE A 208 24.90 -12.10 10.78
CA ILE A 208 25.03 -10.75 10.23
C ILE A 208 25.28 -9.69 11.32
N ASP A 209 24.94 -10.01 12.57
CA ASP A 209 25.13 -9.12 13.72
C ASP A 209 26.50 -9.36 14.39
N GLU A 210 27.25 -10.39 13.96
CA GLU A 210 28.60 -10.65 14.45
C GLU A 210 29.61 -9.63 13.88
N SER A 211 30.05 -8.70 14.73
CA SER A 211 31.10 -7.73 14.39
C SER A 211 32.51 -8.36 14.46
N ILE A 212 32.87 -9.18 13.47
CA ILE A 212 34.20 -9.80 13.35
C ILE A 212 35.36 -8.78 13.30
N SER A 213 35.07 -7.53 12.90
CA SER A 213 36.04 -6.44 12.83
C SER A 213 36.30 -5.76 14.18
N ALA A 214 35.48 -6.02 15.21
CA ALA A 214 35.58 -5.36 16.51
C ALA A 214 36.99 -5.42 17.15
N PRO A 215 37.72 -6.55 17.09
CA PRO A 215 39.09 -6.63 17.63
C PRO A 215 40.12 -5.74 16.91
N TYR A 216 39.81 -5.23 15.71
CA TYR A 216 40.70 -4.43 14.87
C TYR A 216 40.30 -2.95 14.79
N ILE A 217 39.12 -2.59 15.31
CA ILE A 217 38.64 -1.22 15.36
C ILE A 217 39.14 -0.57 16.66
N ASN A 218 39.49 0.73 16.62
CA ASN A 218 39.98 1.52 17.77
C ASN A 218 41.29 1.07 18.44
N VAL A 219 42.04 0.14 17.82
CA VAL A 219 43.39 -0.29 18.28
C VAL A 219 44.52 0.67 17.86
N GLY A 220 44.19 1.90 17.46
CA GLY A 220 45.15 2.93 17.00
C GLY A 220 45.76 2.70 15.61
N LYS A 221 45.73 1.47 15.07
CA LYS A 221 46.21 1.13 13.73
C LYS A 221 45.09 1.27 12.69
N LYS A 222 45.14 2.31 11.86
CA LYS A 222 44.20 2.55 10.75
C LYS A 222 44.90 2.32 9.40
N PRO A 223 44.77 1.13 8.77
CA PRO A 223 45.37 0.89 7.46
C PRO A 223 44.75 1.83 6.42
N LYS A 224 45.59 2.41 5.56
CA LYS A 224 45.12 3.25 4.45
C LYS A 224 44.67 2.36 3.30
N ILE A 225 43.57 2.72 2.67
CA ILE A 225 43.10 2.14 1.42
C ILE A 225 43.04 3.25 0.36
N ALA A 226 43.53 2.96 -0.84
CA ALA A 226 43.37 3.86 -1.97
C ALA A 226 41.98 3.62 -2.59
N ILE A 227 41.04 4.55 -2.36
CA ILE A 227 39.74 4.54 -3.04
C ILE A 227 39.97 5.16 -4.42
N LEU A 228 40.20 4.29 -5.42
CA LEU A 228 40.48 4.72 -6.77
C LEU A 228 39.23 5.32 -7.41
N ARG A 229 39.37 6.49 -8.01
CA ARG A 229 38.30 7.11 -8.78
C ARG A 229 38.83 7.84 -10.02
N GLU A 230 37.95 7.98 -10.99
CA GLU A 230 38.16 8.69 -12.25
C GLU A 230 36.98 9.64 -12.51
N GLN A 231 37.10 10.52 -13.51
CA GLN A 231 36.03 11.36 -14.00
C GLN A 231 34.77 10.54 -14.31
N GLY A 232 33.64 10.98 -13.76
CA GLY A 232 32.34 10.31 -13.93
C GLY A 232 31.99 9.25 -12.87
N ILE A 233 32.91 8.87 -11.98
CA ILE A 233 32.59 7.94 -10.88
C ILE A 233 31.79 8.65 -9.79
N ASN A 234 30.63 8.10 -9.45
CA ASN A 234 29.62 8.72 -8.59
C ASN A 234 29.25 7.93 -7.32
N GLY A 235 29.90 6.78 -7.08
CA GLY A 235 29.66 5.96 -5.87
C GLY A 235 30.92 5.63 -5.07
N HIS A 236 31.82 6.61 -4.91
CA HIS A 236 33.12 6.42 -4.25
C HIS A 236 33.11 6.89 -2.78
N VAL A 237 31.99 7.44 -2.31
CA VAL A 237 31.85 7.95 -0.93
C VAL A 237 31.22 6.90 -0.03
N GLU A 238 30.16 6.25 -0.52
CA GLU A 238 29.51 5.07 0.07
C GLU A 238 30.36 3.79 -0.05
#